data_AF-A0A963Q4V2-F1
#
_entry.id   AF-A0A963Q4V2-F1
#
_cell.length_a   1.000
_cell.length_b   1.000
_cell.length_c   1.000
_cell.angle_alpha   90.00
_cell.angle_beta   90.00
_cell.angle_gamma   90.00
#
_symmetry.space_group_name_H-M   'P 1'
#
loop_
_entity.id
_entity.type
_entity.pdbx_description
1 polymer ?
#
loop_
_entity_poly.entity_id
_entity_poly.type
_entity_poly.pdbx_seq_one_letter_code
_entity_poly.pdbx_strand_id
1 'polypeptide(L)'
;LKDDFNGPSMLGFGIYQVNTRGGWWESTARAYLRTAMHRSNLDVQTQAHVLRVLMLGRRAVGVEYRQHGRLLQAHARAQVVLCGGAINSPQLLQLSGIGDPALLARHGIAVAAESPMVGRGLQDHLHITHVYRARVPTLNDTLGSWLGKLGAALRFAWNRRGPLSMGVNQAGGFVATRPDAVLPELQLYFNPASYSTRDGDGGRWRQMRPDPFPGFSMSAHACRPTSRGHVAIASGDPMEPPRIVPNYLSTRHDVAQALAASRVLRKLAASAPLREVIASEILPGSACRGDDALLLDFRARADTIFHPVGSCAMGPDPRTSVVDNRLRVHGVAGLRVIDASVFPSITSGNTNAPTVMVAEKGAQMVLEDGGA
;
A
#
# COMPACT_ATOMS: atom_id res chain seq x y z
N LEU A 1 8.70 26.02 0.85
CA LEU A 1 8.39 24.57 0.86
C LEU A 1 7.26 24.37 1.85
N LYS A 2 6.51 23.29 1.73
CA LYS A 2 5.47 22.90 2.66
C LYS A 2 6.11 22.17 3.84
N ASP A 3 5.86 22.67 5.04
CA ASP A 3 6.50 22.15 6.25
C ASP A 3 5.77 20.94 6.84
N ASP A 4 4.46 20.85 6.60
CA ASP A 4 3.64 19.71 7.05
C ASP A 4 2.55 19.38 6.03
N PHE A 5 2.58 18.13 5.54
CA PHE A 5 1.55 17.58 4.66
C PHE A 5 0.32 17.08 5.42
N ASN A 6 0.42 16.87 6.73
CA ASN A 6 -0.66 16.37 7.58
C ASN A 6 -1.50 17.51 8.21
N GLY A 7 -1.19 18.76 7.89
CA GLY A 7 -1.97 19.93 8.28
C GLY A 7 -3.28 20.11 7.48
N PRO A 8 -3.96 21.27 7.61
CA PRO A 8 -5.28 21.51 7.02
C PRO A 8 -5.36 21.41 5.49
N SER A 9 -4.23 21.57 4.80
CA SER A 9 -4.12 21.40 3.35
C SER A 9 -2.90 20.56 3.04
N MET A 10 -2.99 19.66 2.06
CA MET A 10 -1.88 18.87 1.54
C MET A 10 -1.13 19.56 0.39
N LEU A 11 -1.77 20.52 -0.30
CA LEU A 11 -1.24 21.11 -1.54
C LEU A 11 0.11 21.79 -1.34
N GLY A 12 1.05 21.53 -2.24
CA GLY A 12 2.39 22.10 -2.25
C GLY A 12 3.50 21.06 -2.33
N PHE A 13 4.75 21.53 -2.26
CA PHE A 13 5.96 20.71 -2.36
C PHE A 13 6.78 20.78 -1.08
N GLY A 14 7.38 19.67 -0.65
CA GLY A 14 8.05 19.56 0.63
C GLY A 14 8.86 18.27 0.77
N ILE A 15 9.49 18.12 1.93
CA ILE A 15 10.20 16.89 2.33
C ILE A 15 9.19 15.97 3.01
N TYR A 16 9.21 14.68 2.66
CA TYR A 16 8.31 13.73 3.28
C TYR A 16 8.78 13.39 4.70
N GLN A 17 7.83 13.43 5.64
CA GLN A 17 8.02 12.81 6.94
C GLN A 17 8.06 11.29 6.76
N VAL A 18 8.98 10.64 7.46
CA VAL A 18 9.20 9.19 7.38
C VAL A 18 9.08 8.56 8.76
N ASN A 19 8.57 7.33 8.83
CA ASN A 19 8.45 6.56 10.07
C ASN A 19 9.83 6.08 10.52
N THR A 20 10.62 6.97 11.11
CA THR A 20 11.95 6.67 11.62
C THR A 20 12.18 7.29 12.99
N ARG A 21 12.98 6.61 13.82
CA ARG A 21 13.41 7.09 15.14
C ARG A 21 14.90 6.83 15.30
N GLY A 22 15.70 7.89 15.45
CA GLY A 22 17.15 7.79 15.57
C GLY A 22 17.83 7.16 14.34
N GLY A 23 17.30 7.42 13.14
CA GLY A 23 17.81 6.87 11.87
C GLY A 23 17.42 5.42 11.57
N TRP A 24 16.60 4.79 12.42
CA TRP A 24 16.04 3.46 12.20
C TRP A 24 14.59 3.52 11.79
N TRP A 25 14.14 2.57 10.96
CA TRP A 25 12.73 2.38 10.69
C TRP A 25 11.94 2.09 11.97
N GLU A 26 10.87 2.83 12.18
CA GLU A 26 9.95 2.68 13.31
C GLU A 26 8.66 2.03 12.81
N SER A 27 8.58 0.71 12.95
CA SER A 27 7.40 -0.08 12.58
C SER A 27 6.39 -0.17 13.72
N THR A 28 5.15 -0.57 13.42
CA THR A 28 4.14 -0.87 14.45
C THR A 28 4.60 -1.99 15.39
N ALA A 29 5.37 -2.96 14.91
CA ALA A 29 5.96 -3.99 15.77
C ALA A 29 6.95 -3.40 16.79
N ARG A 30 7.73 -2.38 16.42
CA ARG A 30 8.69 -1.73 17.33
C ARG A 30 8.01 -0.73 18.28
N ALA A 31 7.08 0.07 17.76
CA ALA A 31 6.41 1.11 18.52
C ALA A 31 5.37 0.53 19.52
N TYR A 32 4.61 -0.48 19.08
CA TYR A 32 3.50 -1.05 19.85
C TYR A 32 3.84 -2.42 20.43
N LEU A 33 4.08 -3.40 19.55
CA LEU A 33 4.13 -4.81 19.96
C LEU A 33 5.28 -5.09 20.93
N ARG A 34 6.52 -4.75 20.55
CA ARG A 34 7.71 -4.98 21.39
C ARG A 34 7.59 -4.32 22.77
N THR A 35 6.97 -3.14 22.83
CA THR A 35 6.73 -2.44 24.08
C THR A 35 5.75 -3.19 24.98
N ALA A 36 4.79 -3.94 24.41
CA ALA A 36 3.78 -4.70 25.14
C ALA A 36 4.13 -6.18 25.38
N MET A 37 5.16 -6.73 24.72
CA MET A 37 5.51 -8.17 24.75
C MET A 37 5.85 -8.74 26.14
N HIS A 38 6.16 -7.89 27.13
CA HIS A 38 6.44 -8.33 28.50
C HIS A 38 5.17 -8.61 29.32
N ARG A 39 3.99 -8.26 28.80
CA ARG A 39 2.72 -8.43 29.51
C ARG A 39 2.30 -9.90 29.49
N SER A 40 1.95 -10.45 30.65
CA SER A 40 1.56 -11.86 30.80
C SER A 40 0.26 -12.25 30.08
N ASN A 41 -0.55 -11.27 29.69
CA ASN A 41 -1.82 -11.45 28.98
C ASN A 41 -1.70 -11.28 27.45
N LEU A 42 -0.49 -11.21 26.90
CA LEU A 42 -0.24 -11.15 25.47
C LEU A 42 0.61 -12.36 25.03
N ASP A 43 0.07 -13.14 24.11
CA ASP A 43 0.80 -14.22 23.44
C ASP A 43 0.97 -13.89 21.95
N VAL A 44 2.18 -14.09 21.42
CA VAL A 44 2.54 -13.76 20.04
C VAL A 44 3.08 -15.00 19.35
N GLN A 45 2.27 -15.57 18.47
CA GLN A 45 2.63 -16.75 17.68
C GLN A 45 3.14 -16.34 16.30
N THR A 46 4.43 -16.56 16.03
CA THR A 46 5.02 -16.35 14.69
C THR A 46 5.04 -17.65 13.88
N GLN A 47 5.22 -17.53 12.56
CA GLN A 47 5.19 -18.68 11.63
C GLN A 47 3.88 -19.50 11.72
N ALA A 48 2.79 -18.84 12.14
CA ALA A 48 1.46 -19.39 12.32
C ALA A 48 0.53 -18.82 11.24
N HIS A 49 0.32 -19.57 10.16
CA HIS A 49 -0.53 -19.15 9.04
C HIS A 49 -1.98 -19.54 9.33
N VAL A 50 -2.85 -18.55 9.55
CA VAL A 50 -4.28 -18.77 9.78
C VAL A 50 -4.93 -19.25 8.48
N LEU A 51 -5.63 -20.38 8.54
CA LEU A 51 -6.24 -21.04 7.40
C LEU A 51 -7.72 -20.68 7.25
N ARG A 52 -8.43 -20.56 8.38
CA ARG A 52 -9.85 -20.19 8.44
C ARG A 52 -10.24 -19.71 9.84
N VAL A 53 -11.33 -18.95 9.89
CA VAL A 53 -12.07 -18.64 11.11
C VAL A 53 -12.97 -19.84 11.44
N LEU A 54 -12.95 -20.26 12.70
CA LEU A 54 -13.84 -21.30 13.22
C LEU A 54 -15.20 -20.70 13.51
N MET A 55 -16.26 -21.33 13.00
CA MET A 55 -17.64 -20.84 13.06
C MET A 55 -18.53 -21.80 13.86
N LEU A 56 -19.38 -21.25 14.72
CA LEU A 56 -20.50 -21.95 15.35
C LEU A 56 -21.79 -21.22 14.96
N GLY A 57 -22.52 -21.76 13.98
CA GLY A 57 -23.60 -21.01 13.32
C GLY A 57 -23.08 -19.71 12.73
N ARG A 58 -23.68 -18.58 13.10
CA ARG A 58 -23.25 -17.23 12.67
C ARG A 58 -22.30 -16.53 13.66
N ARG A 59 -21.56 -17.27 14.50
CA ARG A 59 -20.59 -16.71 15.45
C ARG A 59 -19.19 -17.22 15.16
N ALA A 60 -18.22 -16.31 15.08
CA ALA A 60 -16.81 -16.66 15.09
C ALA A 60 -16.37 -17.05 16.50
N VAL A 61 -15.77 -18.23 16.65
CA VAL A 61 -15.37 -18.81 17.95
C VAL A 61 -13.87 -19.08 18.07
N GLY A 62 -13.10 -18.76 17.03
CA GLY A 62 -11.66 -18.98 17.02
C GLY A 62 -11.07 -18.98 15.62
N VAL A 63 -9.84 -19.47 15.52
CA VAL A 63 -9.13 -19.65 14.25
C VAL A 63 -8.44 -21.00 14.22
N GLU A 64 -8.35 -21.58 13.02
CA GLU A 64 -7.49 -22.71 12.73
C GLU A 64 -6.27 -22.22 11.95
N TYR A 65 -5.09 -22.68 12.35
CA TYR A 65 -3.83 -22.21 11.77
C TYR A 65 -2.82 -23.33 11.65
N ARG A 66 -1.89 -23.19 10.70
CA ARG A 66 -0.75 -24.08 10.53
C ARG A 66 0.51 -23.46 11.08
N GLN A 67 1.20 -24.17 11.95
CA GLN A 67 2.47 -23.73 12.53
C GLN A 67 3.44 -24.90 12.57
N HIS A 68 4.64 -24.73 12.02
CA HIS A 68 5.68 -25.78 11.96
C HIS A 68 5.14 -27.13 11.41
N GLY A 69 4.30 -27.08 10.38
CA GLY A 69 3.69 -28.27 9.75
C GLY A 69 2.51 -28.89 10.50
N ARG A 70 2.15 -28.38 11.69
CA ARG A 70 1.03 -28.89 12.49
C ARG A 70 -0.21 -28.01 12.34
N LEU A 71 -1.37 -28.64 12.30
CA LEU A 71 -2.67 -27.96 12.36
C LEU A 71 -3.05 -27.74 13.83
N LEU A 72 -3.36 -26.50 14.18
CA LEU A 72 -3.67 -26.05 15.54
C LEU A 72 -4.92 -25.17 15.52
N GLN A 73 -5.59 -25.06 16.67
CA GLN A 73 -6.75 -24.20 16.84
C GLN A 73 -6.58 -23.31 18.07
N ALA A 74 -7.04 -22.07 17.96
CA ALA A 74 -7.11 -21.12 19.07
C ALA A 74 -8.55 -20.60 19.19
N HIS A 75 -9.17 -20.81 20.35
CA HIS A 75 -10.56 -20.39 20.60
C HIS A 75 -10.61 -19.01 21.25
N ALA A 76 -11.56 -18.19 20.80
CA ALA A 76 -11.79 -16.85 21.31
C ALA A 76 -13.06 -16.84 22.17
N ARG A 77 -12.91 -16.46 23.45
CA ARG A 77 -14.09 -16.26 24.34
C ARG A 77 -14.94 -15.07 23.90
N ALA A 78 -14.29 -13.97 23.52
CA ALA A 78 -14.95 -12.71 23.16
C ALA A 78 -15.16 -12.57 21.64
N GLN A 79 -14.07 -12.37 20.90
CA GLN A 79 -14.11 -12.08 19.48
C GLN A 79 -12.80 -12.46 18.77
N VAL A 80 -12.88 -12.67 17.46
CA VAL A 80 -11.77 -12.78 16.52
C VAL A 80 -11.64 -11.44 15.78
N VAL A 81 -10.41 -10.94 15.65
CA VAL A 81 -10.11 -9.70 14.92
C VAL A 81 -9.16 -10.02 13.78
N LEU A 82 -9.57 -9.77 12.55
CA LEU A 82 -8.74 -9.96 11.37
C LEU A 82 -7.92 -8.70 11.08
N CYS A 83 -6.62 -8.89 10.92
CA CYS A 83 -5.65 -7.84 10.58
C CYS A 83 -4.74 -8.28 9.41
N GLY A 84 -5.27 -9.06 8.47
CA GLY A 84 -4.53 -9.62 7.33
C GLY A 84 -4.27 -8.61 6.20
N GLY A 85 -4.81 -7.40 6.31
CA GLY A 85 -4.70 -6.35 5.29
C GLY A 85 -5.64 -6.56 4.11
N ALA A 86 -5.56 -5.65 3.14
CA ALA A 86 -6.46 -5.59 1.98
C ALA A 86 -6.42 -6.80 1.03
N ILE A 87 -5.47 -7.72 1.21
CA ILE A 87 -5.36 -8.93 0.40
C ILE A 87 -5.75 -10.17 1.20
N ASN A 88 -5.18 -10.37 2.38
CA ASN A 88 -5.36 -11.64 3.09
C ASN A 88 -6.63 -11.67 3.96
N SER A 89 -7.11 -10.54 4.47
CA SER A 89 -8.39 -10.50 5.20
C SER A 89 -9.59 -10.94 4.36
N PRO A 90 -9.82 -10.43 3.13
CA PRO A 90 -10.92 -10.93 2.30
C PRO A 90 -10.73 -12.39 1.88
N GLN A 91 -9.49 -12.82 1.60
CA GLN A 91 -9.20 -14.21 1.28
C GLN A 91 -9.57 -15.13 2.46
N LEU A 92 -9.15 -14.78 3.67
CA LEU A 92 -9.43 -15.57 4.87
C LEU A 92 -10.94 -15.62 5.14
N LEU A 93 -11.67 -14.51 4.97
CA LEU A 93 -13.13 -14.51 5.07
C LEU A 93 -13.76 -15.48 4.05
N GLN A 94 -13.34 -15.42 2.78
CA GLN A 94 -13.84 -16.31 1.73
C GLN A 94 -13.54 -17.79 2.08
N LEU A 95 -12.31 -18.13 2.48
CA LEU A 95 -11.93 -19.48 2.92
C LEU A 95 -12.71 -19.96 4.16
N SER A 96 -13.21 -19.02 4.96
CA SER A 96 -14.03 -19.31 6.15
C SER A 96 -15.52 -19.45 5.84
N GLY A 97 -15.91 -19.40 4.55
CA GLY A 97 -17.31 -19.46 4.13
C GLY A 97 -18.07 -18.14 4.29
N ILE A 98 -17.37 -17.01 4.40
CA ILE A 98 -17.94 -15.66 4.50
C ILE A 98 -17.64 -14.91 3.21
N GLY A 99 -18.61 -14.82 2.31
CA GLY A 99 -18.38 -14.25 0.98
C GLY A 99 -19.54 -14.39 0.01
N ASP A 100 -19.26 -14.18 -1.28
CA ASP A 100 -20.19 -14.43 -2.38
C ASP A 100 -20.50 -15.94 -2.50
N PRO A 101 -21.75 -16.39 -2.29
CA PRO A 101 -22.12 -17.80 -2.35
C PRO A 101 -21.71 -18.49 -3.66
N ALA A 102 -21.77 -17.78 -4.79
CA ALA A 102 -21.40 -18.34 -6.09
C ALA A 102 -19.89 -18.54 -6.21
N LEU A 103 -19.07 -17.66 -5.64
CA LEU A 103 -17.62 -17.83 -5.57
C LEU A 103 -17.27 -19.02 -4.65
N LEU A 104 -17.88 -19.08 -3.46
CA LEU A 104 -17.61 -20.13 -2.48
C LEU A 104 -17.96 -21.52 -3.01
N ALA A 105 -19.12 -21.66 -3.66
CA ALA A 105 -19.56 -22.91 -4.27
C ALA A 105 -18.59 -23.42 -5.35
N ARG A 106 -18.02 -22.52 -6.17
CA ARG A 106 -17.02 -22.89 -7.21
C ARG A 106 -15.76 -23.53 -6.64
N HIS A 107 -15.43 -23.22 -5.39
CA HIS A 107 -14.25 -23.75 -4.70
C HIS A 107 -14.61 -24.79 -3.63
N GLY A 108 -15.85 -25.29 -3.60
CA GLY A 108 -16.28 -26.33 -2.67
C GLY A 108 -16.37 -25.88 -1.21
N ILE A 109 -16.54 -24.58 -0.95
CA ILE A 109 -16.62 -24.02 0.40
C ILE A 109 -18.08 -23.83 0.79
N ALA A 110 -18.47 -24.38 1.94
CA ALA A 110 -19.80 -24.18 2.49
C ALA A 110 -20.00 -22.73 2.96
N VAL A 111 -21.17 -22.17 2.67
CA VAL A 111 -21.51 -20.79 3.06
C VAL A 111 -21.87 -20.75 4.54
N ALA A 112 -21.05 -20.07 5.34
CA ALA A 112 -21.32 -19.77 6.74
C ALA A 112 -22.11 -18.45 6.89
N ALA A 113 -21.77 -17.44 6.08
CA ALA A 113 -22.50 -16.19 6.00
C ALA A 113 -22.38 -15.57 4.60
N GLU A 114 -23.50 -15.13 4.05
CA GLU A 114 -23.51 -14.42 2.77
C GLU A 114 -22.97 -12.99 2.95
N SER A 115 -21.90 -12.68 2.22
CA SER A 115 -21.29 -11.35 2.21
C SER A 115 -20.64 -11.10 0.83
N PRO A 116 -21.44 -10.81 -0.21
CA PRO A 116 -20.97 -10.75 -1.60
C PRO A 116 -19.95 -9.63 -1.85
N MET A 117 -19.85 -8.67 -0.93
CA MET A 117 -18.90 -7.58 -1.00
C MET A 117 -17.50 -7.94 -0.49
N VAL A 118 -17.31 -9.11 0.16
CA VAL A 118 -15.98 -9.58 0.57
C VAL A 118 -15.08 -9.76 -0.64
N GLY A 119 -13.97 -9.03 -0.64
CA GLY A 119 -13.00 -8.99 -1.72
C GLY A 119 -13.32 -7.99 -2.83
N ARG A 120 -14.49 -7.36 -2.85
CA ARG A 120 -14.87 -6.36 -3.87
C ARG A 120 -14.40 -4.96 -3.47
N GLY A 121 -14.27 -4.07 -4.45
CA GLY A 121 -13.95 -2.66 -4.19
C GLY A 121 -12.47 -2.38 -3.96
N LEU A 122 -11.58 -3.31 -4.33
CA LEU A 122 -10.13 -3.12 -4.21
C LEU A 122 -9.71 -1.82 -4.92
N GLN A 123 -8.99 -0.98 -4.21
CA GLN A 123 -8.31 0.19 -4.77
C GLN A 123 -6.85 0.17 -4.39
N ASP A 124 -6.05 0.81 -5.22
CA ASP A 124 -4.63 1.01 -4.99
C ASP A 124 -4.17 2.22 -5.81
N HIS A 125 -3.03 2.78 -5.43
CA HIS A 125 -2.39 3.87 -6.15
C HIS A 125 -1.47 3.30 -7.24
N LEU A 126 -1.77 3.64 -8.49
CA LEU A 126 -0.95 3.30 -9.64
C LEU A 126 -0.08 4.49 -10.04
N HIS A 127 1.24 4.31 -10.05
CA HIS A 127 2.18 5.37 -10.37
C HIS A 127 2.84 5.22 -11.74
N ILE A 128 3.40 6.32 -12.23
CA ILE A 128 4.40 6.32 -13.29
C ILE A 128 5.67 6.97 -12.78
N THR A 129 6.82 6.47 -13.24
CA THR A 129 8.13 7.00 -12.89
C THR A 129 8.82 7.53 -14.14
N HIS A 130 9.30 8.77 -14.09
CA HIS A 130 10.18 9.36 -15.08
C HIS A 130 11.60 9.34 -14.56
N VAL A 131 12.57 9.02 -15.42
CA VAL A 131 13.98 8.89 -15.05
C VAL A 131 14.80 9.90 -15.83
N TYR A 132 15.67 10.61 -15.14
CA TYR A 132 16.50 11.67 -15.71
C TYR A 132 17.97 11.39 -15.41
N ARG A 133 18.83 11.62 -16.40
CA ARG A 133 20.27 11.74 -16.18
C ARG A 133 20.56 13.15 -15.68
N ALA A 134 21.37 13.26 -14.64
CA ALA A 134 21.78 14.52 -14.05
C ALA A 134 23.15 14.98 -14.59
N ARG A 135 23.37 16.30 -14.59
CA ARG A 135 24.67 16.95 -14.83
C ARG A 135 25.51 17.07 -13.56
N VAL A 136 24.88 16.88 -12.40
CA VAL A 136 25.49 16.98 -11.07
C VAL A 136 25.52 15.59 -10.42
N PRO A 137 26.42 15.35 -9.44
CA PRO A 137 26.44 14.10 -8.70
C PRO A 137 25.10 13.82 -7.99
N THR A 138 24.69 12.56 -7.95
CA THR A 138 23.47 12.10 -7.27
C THR A 138 23.79 10.97 -6.29
N LEU A 139 22.75 10.36 -5.68
CA LEU A 139 22.98 9.17 -4.85
C LEU A 139 23.53 7.99 -5.65
N ASN A 140 23.41 7.98 -6.98
CA ASN A 140 24.01 6.97 -7.83
C ASN A 140 25.54 6.96 -7.71
N ASP A 141 26.19 8.12 -7.59
CA ASP A 141 27.65 8.21 -7.44
C ASP A 141 28.12 7.62 -6.10
N THR A 142 27.31 7.79 -5.05
CA THR A 142 27.61 7.25 -3.71
C THR A 142 27.27 5.76 -3.60
N LEU A 143 26.09 5.37 -4.05
CA LEU A 143 25.56 4.01 -3.89
C LEU A 143 25.87 3.10 -5.08
N GLY A 144 26.45 3.62 -6.15
CA GLY A 144 26.88 2.84 -7.32
C GLY A 144 28.23 2.16 -7.11
N SER A 145 29.15 2.78 -6.37
CA SER A 145 30.50 2.26 -6.12
C SER A 145 30.61 1.48 -4.81
N TRP A 146 31.52 0.50 -4.76
CA TRP A 146 31.80 -0.27 -3.54
C TRP A 146 32.35 0.59 -2.40
N LEU A 147 33.27 1.51 -2.72
CA LEU A 147 33.86 2.43 -1.74
C LEU A 147 32.82 3.41 -1.19
N GLY A 148 31.94 3.94 -2.06
CA GLY A 148 30.86 4.84 -1.62
C GLY A 148 29.84 4.13 -0.72
N LYS A 149 29.48 2.88 -1.03
CA LYS A 149 28.65 2.04 -0.15
C LYS A 149 29.30 1.81 1.22
N LEU A 150 30.60 1.50 1.24
CA LEU A 150 31.35 1.32 2.50
C LEU A 150 31.35 2.61 3.32
N GLY A 151 31.61 3.76 2.69
CA GLY A 151 31.54 5.07 3.36
C GLY A 151 30.14 5.38 3.92
N ALA A 152 29.09 5.09 3.16
CA ALA A 152 27.71 5.26 3.61
C ALA A 152 27.39 4.33 4.81
N ALA A 153 27.87 3.09 4.79
CA ALA A 153 27.71 2.14 5.89
C ALA A 153 28.44 2.59 7.15
N LEU A 154 29.69 3.05 7.04
CA LEU A 154 30.46 3.58 8.16
C LEU A 154 29.80 4.82 8.77
N ARG A 155 29.32 5.76 7.94
CA ARG A 155 28.59 6.95 8.40
C ARG A 155 27.32 6.56 9.15
N PHE A 156 26.56 5.61 8.61
CA PHE A 156 25.38 5.10 9.29
C PHE A 156 25.74 4.41 10.62
N ALA A 157 26.77 3.59 10.66
CA ALA A 157 27.21 2.94 11.89
C ALA A 157 27.62 3.94 12.98
N TRP A 158 28.34 5.00 12.59
CA TRP A 158 28.86 6.03 13.49
C TRP A 158 27.77 6.92 14.10
N ASN A 159 26.87 7.48 13.28
CA ASN A 159 25.89 8.47 13.76
C ASN A 159 24.47 8.31 13.20
N ARG A 160 24.19 7.20 12.51
CA ARG A 160 22.86 6.90 11.93
C ARG A 160 22.37 7.96 10.96
N ARG A 161 23.29 8.60 10.23
CA ARG A 161 22.98 9.57 9.17
C ARG A 161 23.44 9.08 7.81
N GLY A 162 22.96 9.77 6.78
CA GLY A 162 23.36 9.56 5.39
C GLY A 162 22.33 8.78 4.59
N PRO A 163 22.69 8.29 3.40
CA PRO A 163 21.74 7.70 2.46
C PRO A 163 21.00 6.47 3.03
N LEU A 164 21.63 5.72 3.95
CA LEU A 164 21.05 4.52 4.55
C LEU A 164 20.05 4.80 5.68
N SER A 165 19.95 6.05 6.15
CA SER A 165 18.98 6.45 7.17
C SER A 165 17.74 7.15 6.58
N MET A 166 17.66 7.26 5.25
CA MET A 166 16.61 7.99 4.53
C MET A 166 15.72 7.01 3.76
N GLY A 167 14.44 7.39 3.58
CA GLY A 167 13.57 6.70 2.64
C GLY A 167 14.02 6.89 1.19
N VAL A 168 13.54 6.00 0.31
CA VAL A 168 13.78 6.06 -1.14
C VAL A 168 13.25 7.39 -1.73
N ASN A 169 12.00 7.73 -1.41
CA ASN A 169 11.40 9.00 -1.79
C ASN A 169 11.64 10.02 -0.68
N GLN A 170 12.43 11.05 -0.96
CA GLN A 170 12.86 12.02 0.06
C GLN A 170 12.04 13.30 0.02
N ALA A 171 11.63 13.72 -1.18
CA ALA A 171 10.84 14.91 -1.39
C ALA A 171 9.68 14.61 -2.33
N GLY A 172 8.78 15.57 -2.48
CA GLY A 172 7.67 15.45 -3.40
C GLY A 172 6.64 16.53 -3.15
N GLY A 173 5.37 16.19 -3.35
CA GLY A 173 4.30 17.12 -3.11
C GLY A 173 2.94 16.59 -3.52
N PHE A 174 1.93 17.38 -3.23
CA PHE A 174 0.58 17.15 -3.67
C PHE A 174 0.14 18.33 -4.54
N VAL A 175 -0.41 18.03 -5.71
CA VAL A 175 -0.79 19.05 -6.68
C VAL A 175 -2.20 18.84 -7.18
N ALA A 176 -2.83 19.95 -7.51
CA ALA A 176 -4.06 20.00 -8.29
C ALA A 176 -3.70 20.18 -9.77
N THR A 177 -4.45 19.52 -10.65
CA THR A 177 -4.31 19.66 -12.10
C THR A 177 -5.29 20.69 -12.66
N ARG A 178 -6.38 20.95 -11.93
CA ARG A 178 -7.33 22.04 -12.21
C ARG A 178 -7.16 23.22 -11.23
N PRO A 179 -7.39 24.48 -11.67
CA PRO A 179 -7.23 25.66 -10.83
C PRO A 179 -8.21 25.75 -9.65
N ASP A 180 -9.38 25.14 -9.78
CA ASP A 180 -10.50 25.17 -8.83
C ASP A 180 -10.49 24.00 -7.83
N ALA A 181 -9.55 23.05 -7.97
CA ALA A 181 -9.50 21.88 -7.13
C ALA A 181 -8.96 22.21 -5.73
N VAL A 182 -9.81 22.04 -4.72
CA VAL A 182 -9.47 22.24 -3.30
C VAL A 182 -8.70 21.04 -2.72
N LEU A 183 -8.89 19.86 -3.29
CA LEU A 183 -8.21 18.63 -2.89
C LEU A 183 -7.09 18.27 -3.87
N PRO A 184 -6.02 17.63 -3.40
CA PRO A 184 -4.96 17.19 -4.29
C PRO A 184 -5.44 16.07 -5.21
N GLU A 185 -5.06 16.17 -6.48
CA GLU A 185 -5.40 15.18 -7.50
C GLU A 185 -4.23 14.23 -7.76
N LEU A 186 -2.99 14.74 -7.67
CA LEU A 186 -1.78 13.95 -7.84
C LEU A 186 -0.86 14.09 -6.64
N GLN A 187 -0.26 12.97 -6.24
CA GLN A 187 0.86 12.95 -5.31
C GLN A 187 2.14 12.60 -6.09
N LEU A 188 3.19 13.38 -5.82
CA LEU A 188 4.47 13.36 -6.51
C LEU A 188 5.55 12.85 -5.57
N TYR A 189 6.51 12.10 -6.10
CA TYR A 189 7.69 11.65 -5.38
C TYR A 189 8.95 12.06 -6.13
N PHE A 190 9.97 12.44 -5.39
CA PHE A 190 11.32 12.69 -5.88
C PHE A 190 12.27 11.75 -5.15
N ASN A 191 13.01 10.98 -5.95
CA ASN A 191 14.06 10.10 -5.49
C ASN A 191 15.39 10.58 -6.09
N PRO A 192 16.37 10.97 -5.26
CA PRO A 192 17.68 11.44 -5.73
C PRO A 192 18.58 10.32 -6.27
N ALA A 193 18.04 9.12 -6.47
CA ALA A 193 18.67 8.02 -7.20
C ALA A 193 17.80 7.58 -8.37
N SER A 194 18.43 7.04 -9.40
CA SER A 194 17.77 6.25 -10.44
C SER A 194 18.25 4.80 -10.39
N TYR A 195 17.35 3.87 -10.66
CA TYR A 195 17.65 2.46 -10.79
C TYR A 195 16.67 1.80 -11.74
N SER A 196 17.14 0.83 -12.52
CA SER A 196 16.28 0.00 -13.35
C SER A 196 15.71 -1.16 -12.53
N THR A 197 14.37 -1.25 -12.43
CA THR A 197 13.65 -2.29 -11.66
C THR A 197 13.27 -3.52 -12.47
N ARG A 198 13.31 -3.45 -13.81
CA ARG A 198 12.79 -4.47 -14.71
C ARG A 198 13.83 -4.84 -15.77
N ASP A 199 14.08 -6.13 -15.96
CA ASP A 199 14.89 -6.62 -17.08
C ASP A 199 14.18 -6.33 -18.42
N GLY A 200 14.96 -5.99 -19.44
CA GLY A 200 14.56 -6.31 -20.81
C GLY A 200 14.39 -7.82 -20.92
N ASP A 201 13.23 -8.25 -21.41
CA ASP A 201 12.86 -9.63 -21.79
C ASP A 201 12.73 -10.73 -20.71
N GLY A 202 12.83 -10.44 -19.41
CA GLY A 202 12.88 -11.52 -18.38
C GLY A 202 11.84 -11.52 -17.27
N GLY A 203 11.15 -10.41 -17.00
CA GLY A 203 10.15 -10.31 -15.92
C GLY A 203 10.67 -10.57 -14.49
N ARG A 204 11.99 -10.76 -14.28
CA ARG A 204 12.57 -10.91 -12.94
C ARG A 204 12.84 -9.53 -12.33
N TRP A 205 12.46 -9.36 -11.08
CA TRP A 205 12.76 -8.16 -10.30
C TRP A 205 14.26 -8.08 -10.08
N ARG A 206 14.89 -7.02 -10.61
CA ARG A 206 16.29 -6.76 -10.31
C ARG A 206 16.38 -6.27 -8.87
N GLN A 207 17.35 -6.78 -8.10
CA GLN A 207 17.76 -6.11 -6.86
C GLN A 207 18.08 -4.65 -7.23
N MET A 208 17.51 -3.67 -6.50
CA MET A 208 17.66 -2.24 -6.82
C MET A 208 19.14 -1.89 -6.96
N ARG A 209 19.62 -1.80 -8.20
CA ARG A 209 20.99 -1.40 -8.54
C ARG A 209 20.92 -0.01 -9.11
N PRO A 210 21.58 0.98 -8.48
CA PRO A 210 21.69 2.32 -9.06
C PRO A 210 22.21 2.24 -10.49
N ASP A 211 21.64 3.06 -11.37
CA ASP A 211 22.13 3.14 -12.75
C ASP A 211 23.58 3.67 -12.77
N PRO A 212 24.40 3.28 -13.76
CA PRO A 212 25.84 3.57 -13.80
C PRO A 212 26.17 5.03 -14.19
N PHE A 213 25.24 5.94 -13.98
CA PHE A 213 25.37 7.37 -14.26
C PHE A 213 24.67 8.18 -13.16
N PRO A 214 25.06 9.46 -12.95
CA PRO A 214 24.33 10.36 -12.07
C PRO A 214 22.89 10.50 -12.57
N GLY A 215 21.94 10.11 -11.74
CA GLY A 215 20.54 10.03 -12.13
C GLY A 215 19.60 10.17 -10.94
N PHE A 216 18.38 10.60 -11.23
CA PHE A 216 17.29 10.71 -10.26
C PHE A 216 15.98 10.35 -10.95
N SER A 217 14.95 10.06 -10.15
CA SER A 217 13.62 9.80 -10.66
C SER A 217 12.56 10.66 -10.00
N MET A 218 11.52 10.96 -10.77
CA MET A 218 10.31 11.60 -10.27
C MET A 218 9.13 10.73 -10.63
N SER A 219 8.25 10.47 -9.68
CA SER A 219 7.08 9.64 -9.87
C SER A 219 5.81 10.39 -9.50
N ALA A 220 4.69 10.00 -10.10
CA ALA A 220 3.39 10.61 -9.84
C ALA A 220 2.29 9.55 -9.90
N HIS A 221 1.28 9.70 -9.05
CA HIS A 221 0.06 8.88 -9.08
C HIS A 221 -1.16 9.71 -8.72
N ALA A 222 -2.34 9.24 -9.14
CA ALA A 222 -3.62 9.81 -8.74
C ALA A 222 -3.88 9.56 -7.25
N CYS A 223 -4.27 10.62 -6.52
CA CYS A 223 -4.62 10.56 -5.11
C CYS A 223 -5.93 9.81 -4.84
N ARG A 224 -6.89 9.88 -5.77
CA ARG A 224 -8.24 9.34 -5.59
C ARG A 224 -8.70 8.58 -6.84
N PRO A 225 -8.06 7.46 -7.20
CA PRO A 225 -8.46 6.67 -8.35
C PRO A 225 -9.89 6.12 -8.19
N THR A 226 -10.59 5.99 -9.30
CA THR A 226 -11.99 5.56 -9.38
C THR A 226 -12.16 4.15 -9.91
N SER A 227 -11.12 3.56 -10.51
CA SER A 227 -11.09 2.14 -10.81
C SER A 227 -11.31 1.31 -9.53
N ARG A 228 -12.05 0.20 -9.67
CA ARG A 228 -12.34 -0.75 -8.60
C ARG A 228 -12.05 -2.17 -9.07
N GLY A 229 -11.25 -2.85 -8.28
CA GLY A 229 -10.85 -4.23 -8.48
C GLY A 229 -11.55 -5.20 -7.54
N HIS A 230 -11.00 -6.41 -7.48
CA HIS A 230 -11.36 -7.40 -6.47
C HIS A 230 -10.19 -8.34 -6.10
N VAL A 231 -10.34 -8.98 -4.95
CA VAL A 231 -9.55 -10.10 -4.45
C VAL A 231 -10.47 -11.30 -4.29
N ALA A 232 -10.14 -12.42 -4.90
CA ALA A 232 -10.92 -13.66 -4.80
C ALA A 232 -9.98 -14.85 -4.57
N ILE A 233 -10.40 -15.81 -3.75
CA ILE A 233 -9.77 -17.12 -3.68
C ILE A 233 -9.61 -17.73 -5.07
N ALA A 234 -8.46 -18.37 -5.31
CA ALA A 234 -8.19 -19.11 -6.55
C ALA A 234 -8.55 -20.59 -6.42
N SER A 235 -8.53 -21.12 -5.19
CA SER A 235 -8.91 -22.47 -4.83
C SER A 235 -9.42 -22.55 -3.39
N GLY A 236 -9.82 -23.74 -2.95
CA GLY A 236 -10.11 -24.03 -1.54
C GLY A 236 -8.85 -24.28 -0.69
N ASP A 237 -7.65 -24.26 -1.28
CA ASP A 237 -6.40 -24.38 -0.52
C ASP A 237 -6.05 -23.02 0.11
N PRO A 238 -6.05 -22.89 1.45
CA PRO A 238 -5.70 -21.64 2.12
C PRO A 238 -4.26 -21.16 1.86
N MET A 239 -3.39 -22.04 1.36
CA MET A 239 -1.99 -21.70 1.06
C MET A 239 -1.80 -21.18 -0.36
N GLU A 240 -2.80 -21.32 -1.23
CA GLU A 240 -2.74 -20.78 -2.58
C GLU A 240 -2.99 -19.27 -2.55
N PRO A 241 -2.13 -18.45 -3.21
CA PRO A 241 -2.37 -17.01 -3.29
C PRO A 241 -3.71 -16.68 -3.95
N PRO A 242 -4.41 -15.62 -3.50
CA PRO A 242 -5.66 -15.22 -4.11
C PRO A 242 -5.43 -14.58 -5.49
N ARG A 243 -6.45 -14.61 -6.32
CA ARG A 243 -6.50 -13.82 -7.56
C ARG A 243 -6.75 -12.35 -7.22
N ILE A 244 -5.80 -11.49 -7.58
CA ILE A 244 -5.87 -10.04 -7.37
C ILE A 244 -6.09 -9.37 -8.72
N VAL A 245 -7.20 -8.67 -8.88
CA VAL A 245 -7.57 -7.98 -10.13
C VAL A 245 -7.85 -6.51 -9.82
N PRO A 246 -6.87 -5.60 -9.90
CA PRO A 246 -7.04 -4.19 -9.53
C PRO A 246 -7.91 -3.37 -10.50
N ASN A 247 -8.04 -3.83 -11.75
CA ASN A 247 -8.73 -3.11 -12.85
C ASN A 247 -8.21 -1.67 -13.07
N TYR A 248 -6.90 -1.46 -12.96
CA TYR A 248 -6.32 -0.14 -13.18
C TYR A 248 -6.70 0.47 -14.53
N LEU A 249 -6.90 1.80 -14.55
CA LEU A 249 -7.22 2.59 -15.75
C LEU A 249 -8.53 2.15 -16.46
N SER A 250 -9.43 1.50 -15.73
CA SER A 250 -10.75 1.08 -16.25
C SER A 250 -11.76 2.22 -16.39
N THR A 251 -11.45 3.42 -15.87
CA THR A 251 -12.31 4.60 -15.95
C THR A 251 -11.65 5.72 -16.75
N ARG A 252 -12.48 6.59 -17.36
CA ARG A 252 -12.00 7.79 -18.04
C ARG A 252 -11.28 8.76 -17.10
N HIS A 253 -11.72 8.83 -15.84
CA HIS A 253 -11.10 9.67 -14.83
C HIS A 253 -9.65 9.23 -14.57
N ASP A 254 -9.42 7.93 -14.38
CA ASP A 254 -8.10 7.40 -14.05
C ASP A 254 -7.14 7.53 -15.24
N VAL A 255 -7.63 7.34 -16.47
CA VAL A 255 -6.87 7.61 -17.70
C VAL A 255 -6.47 9.09 -17.80
N ALA A 256 -7.39 10.01 -17.50
CA ALA A 256 -7.09 11.44 -17.52
C ALA A 256 -6.05 11.84 -16.46
N GLN A 257 -6.14 11.28 -15.25
CA GLN A 257 -5.16 11.50 -14.18
C GLN A 257 -3.80 10.90 -14.52
N ALA A 258 -3.75 9.73 -15.17
CA ALA A 258 -2.51 9.13 -15.65
C ALA A 258 -1.79 10.03 -16.67
N LEU A 259 -2.51 10.59 -17.63
CA LEU A 259 -1.95 11.57 -18.58
C LEU A 259 -1.49 12.84 -17.87
N ALA A 260 -2.30 13.37 -16.93
CA ALA A 260 -1.94 14.55 -16.17
C ALA A 260 -0.66 14.33 -15.34
N ALA A 261 -0.49 13.15 -14.74
CA ALA A 261 0.72 12.77 -14.02
C ALA A 261 1.97 12.91 -14.90
N SER A 262 1.99 12.29 -16.08
CA SER A 262 3.14 12.37 -17.00
C SER A 262 3.42 13.80 -17.47
N ARG A 263 2.37 14.60 -17.71
CA ARG A 263 2.51 16.01 -18.11
C ARG A 263 3.07 16.88 -16.99
N VAL A 264 2.60 16.68 -15.75
CA VAL A 264 3.08 17.42 -14.58
C VAL A 264 4.56 17.11 -14.33
N LEU A 265 4.96 15.83 -14.41
CA LEU A 265 6.36 15.43 -14.26
C LEU A 265 7.27 16.12 -15.28
N ARG A 266 6.86 16.15 -16.55
CA ARG A 266 7.62 16.86 -17.61
C ARG A 266 7.63 18.37 -17.44
N LYS A 267 6.51 18.96 -17.00
CA LYS A 267 6.44 20.39 -16.70
C LYS A 267 7.42 20.78 -15.60
N LEU A 268 7.51 19.96 -14.54
CA LEU A 268 8.50 20.15 -13.47
C LEU A 268 9.92 19.98 -14.00
N ALA A 269 10.21 18.93 -14.76
CA ALA A 269 11.53 18.71 -15.37
C ALA A 269 11.99 19.87 -16.26
N ALA A 270 11.06 20.54 -16.96
CA ALA A 270 11.36 21.66 -17.85
C ALA A 270 11.51 23.01 -17.13
N SER A 271 11.16 23.10 -15.84
CA SER A 271 11.27 24.34 -15.04
C SER A 271 12.66 24.54 -14.43
N ALA A 272 13.09 25.80 -14.28
CA ALA A 272 14.27 26.13 -13.49
C ALA A 272 13.97 25.95 -11.97
N PRO A 273 14.95 25.53 -11.14
CA PRO A 273 16.33 25.21 -11.52
C PRO A 273 16.50 23.76 -12.05
N LEU A 274 15.45 22.93 -12.04
CA LEU A 274 15.58 21.50 -12.36
C LEU A 274 16.07 21.23 -13.79
N ARG A 275 15.64 22.04 -14.76
CA ARG A 275 16.10 21.96 -16.16
C ARG A 275 17.62 22.09 -16.29
N GLU A 276 18.24 22.91 -15.46
CA GLU A 276 19.70 23.13 -15.48
C GLU A 276 20.46 21.93 -14.95
N VAL A 277 19.84 21.14 -14.07
CA VAL A 277 20.42 19.91 -13.51
C VAL A 277 20.23 18.72 -14.45
N ILE A 278 19.22 18.72 -15.31
CA ILE A 278 18.91 17.61 -16.21
C ILE A 278 19.83 17.63 -17.44
N ALA A 279 20.53 16.52 -17.65
CA ALA A 279 21.29 16.25 -18.87
C ALA A 279 20.36 15.73 -19.99
N SER A 280 19.52 14.74 -19.66
CA SER A 280 18.54 14.16 -20.59
C SER A 280 17.42 13.40 -19.86
N GLU A 281 16.24 13.31 -20.50
CA GLU A 281 15.15 12.40 -20.09
C GLU A 281 15.45 11.00 -20.62
N ILE A 282 15.60 10.02 -19.72
CA ILE A 282 15.88 8.61 -20.05
C ILE A 282 14.55 7.87 -20.24
N LEU A 283 13.63 8.00 -19.28
CA LEU A 283 12.28 7.45 -19.37
C LEU A 283 11.26 8.56 -19.09
N PRO A 284 10.19 8.67 -19.89
CA PRO A 284 9.86 7.86 -21.08
C PRO A 284 10.69 8.19 -22.33
N GLY A 285 11.55 9.21 -22.25
CA GLY A 285 12.36 9.67 -23.36
C GLY A 285 11.66 10.74 -24.21
N SER A 286 12.46 11.59 -24.84
CA SER A 286 12.01 12.81 -25.52
C SER A 286 11.17 12.57 -26.79
N ALA A 287 11.18 11.34 -27.32
CA ALA A 287 10.38 10.92 -28.47
C ALA A 287 8.93 10.55 -28.09
N CYS A 288 8.67 10.15 -26.84
CA CYS A 288 7.32 9.86 -26.37
C CYS A 288 6.52 11.17 -26.28
N ARG A 289 5.70 11.51 -27.28
CA ARG A 289 4.98 12.79 -27.37
C ARG A 289 3.52 12.57 -27.74
N GLY A 290 2.66 13.44 -27.22
CA GLY A 290 1.21 13.33 -27.39
C GLY A 290 0.57 12.34 -26.41
N ASP A 291 -0.75 12.39 -26.34
CA ASP A 291 -1.52 11.66 -25.33
C ASP A 291 -1.46 10.15 -25.54
N ASP A 292 -1.54 9.69 -26.79
CA ASP A 292 -1.50 8.26 -27.11
C ASP A 292 -0.17 7.62 -26.73
N ALA A 293 0.95 8.28 -27.04
CA ALA A 293 2.28 7.79 -26.68
C ALA A 293 2.48 7.79 -25.16
N LEU A 294 2.02 8.83 -24.47
CA LEU A 294 2.09 8.93 -23.00
C LEU A 294 1.24 7.85 -22.32
N LEU A 295 0.04 7.59 -22.83
CA LEU A 295 -0.83 6.56 -22.27
C LEU A 295 -0.29 5.15 -22.53
N LEU A 296 0.27 4.91 -23.72
CA LEU A 296 0.93 3.64 -24.04
C LEU A 296 2.12 3.39 -23.12
N ASP A 297 2.96 4.41 -22.92
CA ASP A 297 4.09 4.36 -21.98
C ASP A 297 3.63 4.10 -20.54
N PHE A 298 2.60 4.82 -20.09
CA PHE A 298 2.02 4.63 -18.76
C PHE A 298 1.53 3.19 -18.59
N ARG A 299 0.77 2.64 -19.54
CA ARG A 299 0.30 1.24 -19.48
C ARG A 299 1.44 0.23 -19.46
N ALA A 300 2.54 0.50 -20.15
CA ALA A 300 3.68 -0.41 -20.22
C ALA A 300 4.53 -0.42 -18.95
N ARG A 301 4.64 0.73 -18.26
CA ARG A 301 5.62 0.93 -17.18
C ARG A 301 5.03 1.25 -15.81
N ALA A 302 3.76 1.58 -15.73
CA ALA A 302 3.13 1.89 -14.46
C ALA A 302 3.17 0.69 -13.51
N ASP A 303 3.28 1.00 -12.23
CA ASP A 303 3.36 0.00 -11.17
C ASP A 303 2.60 0.50 -9.93
N THR A 304 2.20 -0.43 -9.08
CA THR A 304 1.58 -0.11 -7.80
C THR A 304 2.61 0.51 -6.86
N ILE A 305 2.17 1.44 -6.00
CA ILE A 305 2.96 1.90 -4.84
C ILE A 305 2.57 1.18 -3.54
N PHE A 306 1.91 0.04 -3.67
CA PHE A 306 1.58 -0.91 -2.60
C PHE A 306 0.66 -0.32 -1.53
N HIS A 307 -0.41 0.36 -1.95
CA HIS A 307 -1.44 0.91 -1.07
C HIS A 307 -2.82 0.25 -1.27
N PRO A 308 -2.93 -1.10 -1.30
CA PRO A 308 -4.22 -1.75 -1.50
C PRO A 308 -5.17 -1.48 -0.31
N VAL A 309 -6.43 -1.19 -0.61
CA VAL A 309 -7.51 -0.94 0.37
C VAL A 309 -8.86 -1.44 -0.15
N GLY A 310 -9.88 -1.43 0.72
CA GLY A 310 -11.30 -1.46 0.32
C GLY A 310 -11.92 -2.83 0.05
N SER A 311 -11.15 -3.89 0.09
CA SER A 311 -11.63 -5.27 -0.11
C SER A 311 -12.52 -5.81 1.00
N CYS A 312 -12.64 -5.12 2.14
CA CYS A 312 -13.63 -5.37 3.19
C CYS A 312 -14.27 -4.06 3.66
N ALA A 313 -14.61 -3.17 2.71
CA ALA A 313 -15.05 -1.81 2.98
C ALA A 313 -16.14 -1.70 4.06
N MET A 314 -15.99 -0.70 4.93
CA MET A 314 -17.00 -0.35 5.94
C MET A 314 -18.18 0.41 5.32
N GLY A 315 -19.37 0.19 5.84
CA GLY A 315 -20.58 0.90 5.43
C GLY A 315 -21.81 0.48 6.25
N PRO A 316 -22.90 1.26 6.17
CA PRO A 316 -24.11 0.99 6.94
C PRO A 316 -24.98 -0.14 6.37
N ASP A 317 -24.86 -0.45 5.07
CA ASP A 317 -25.69 -1.45 4.38
C ASP A 317 -24.88 -2.73 4.11
N PRO A 318 -25.27 -3.90 4.65
CA PRO A 318 -24.59 -5.17 4.40
C PRO A 318 -24.60 -5.62 2.93
N ARG A 319 -25.47 -5.03 2.08
CA ARG A 319 -25.50 -5.32 0.64
C ARG A 319 -24.37 -4.62 -0.14
N THR A 320 -23.78 -3.57 0.43
CA THR A 320 -22.76 -2.74 -0.23
C THR A 320 -21.46 -2.62 0.56
N SER A 321 -21.38 -3.27 1.72
CA SER A 321 -20.22 -3.23 2.62
C SER A 321 -20.00 -4.57 3.33
N VAL A 322 -18.82 -4.76 3.90
CA VAL A 322 -18.43 -6.00 4.62
C VAL A 322 -18.51 -5.81 6.12
N VAL A 323 -18.15 -4.62 6.62
CA VAL A 323 -18.20 -4.30 8.05
C VAL A 323 -19.06 -3.08 8.34
N ASP A 324 -19.61 -3.02 9.56
CA ASP A 324 -20.35 -1.87 10.06
C ASP A 324 -19.44 -0.73 10.54
N ASN A 325 -20.03 0.34 11.08
CA ASN A 325 -19.30 1.48 11.64
C ASN A 325 -18.49 1.16 12.93
N ARG A 326 -18.66 -0.03 13.51
CA ARG A 326 -17.87 -0.58 14.61
C ARG A 326 -16.86 -1.63 14.13
N LEU A 327 -16.65 -1.72 12.82
CA LEU A 327 -15.73 -2.65 12.16
C LEU A 327 -16.11 -4.13 12.34
N ARG A 328 -17.37 -4.42 12.69
CA ARG A 328 -17.90 -5.77 12.86
C ARG A 328 -18.36 -6.31 11.53
N VAL A 329 -18.05 -7.57 11.24
CA VAL A 329 -18.49 -8.21 9.99
C VAL A 329 -20.01 -8.37 10.02
N HIS A 330 -20.68 -7.88 8.98
CA HIS A 330 -22.13 -7.94 8.88
C HIS A 330 -22.63 -9.40 8.96
N GLY A 331 -23.64 -9.64 9.79
CA GLY A 331 -24.25 -10.96 9.94
C GLY A 331 -23.39 -12.01 10.66
N VAL A 332 -22.19 -11.66 11.16
CA VAL A 332 -21.31 -12.57 11.89
C VAL A 332 -20.96 -12.02 13.28
N ALA A 333 -21.48 -12.66 14.32
CA ALA A 333 -21.20 -12.30 15.69
C ALA A 333 -19.74 -12.63 16.09
N GLY A 334 -19.11 -11.76 16.88
CA GLY A 334 -17.77 -12.00 17.42
C GLY A 334 -16.64 -11.93 16.39
N LEU A 335 -16.86 -11.29 15.22
CA LEU A 335 -15.85 -11.11 14.18
C LEU A 335 -15.71 -9.65 13.78
N ARG A 336 -14.46 -9.16 13.70
CA ARG A 336 -14.13 -7.84 13.17
C ARG A 336 -13.02 -7.92 12.13
N VAL A 337 -12.94 -6.88 11.30
CA VAL A 337 -11.77 -6.61 10.45
C VAL A 337 -11.22 -5.24 10.82
N ILE A 338 -9.95 -5.16 11.20
CA ILE A 338 -9.30 -3.92 11.63
C ILE A 338 -7.97 -3.80 10.88
N ASP A 339 -8.04 -3.41 9.61
CA ASP A 339 -6.90 -3.15 8.75
C ASP A 339 -7.29 -2.27 7.54
N ALA A 340 -6.38 -2.10 6.58
CA ALA A 340 -6.58 -1.26 5.40
C ALA A 340 -7.74 -1.71 4.47
N SER A 341 -8.20 -2.97 4.57
CA SER A 341 -9.32 -3.49 3.79
C SER A 341 -10.63 -2.75 4.07
N VAL A 342 -10.78 -2.15 5.26
CA VAL A 342 -12.05 -1.53 5.68
C VAL A 342 -12.28 -0.14 5.13
N PHE A 343 -11.29 0.47 4.48
CA PHE A 343 -11.48 1.81 3.92
C PHE A 343 -12.49 1.78 2.77
N PRO A 344 -13.57 2.60 2.81
CA PRO A 344 -14.56 2.63 1.73
C PRO A 344 -14.00 3.29 0.47
N SER A 345 -12.98 4.13 0.62
CA SER A 345 -12.21 4.69 -0.48
C SER A 345 -10.77 4.95 -0.06
N ILE A 346 -9.82 4.80 -0.98
CA ILE A 346 -8.42 5.11 -0.72
C ILE A 346 -8.22 6.59 -0.34
N THR A 347 -7.29 6.84 0.58
CA THR A 347 -6.89 8.17 1.02
C THR A 347 -6.00 8.85 0.00
N SER A 348 -5.92 10.18 0.00
CA SER A 348 -5.11 10.92 -0.98
C SER A 348 -3.61 10.66 -0.89
N GLY A 349 -3.11 10.27 0.28
CA GLY A 349 -1.70 9.92 0.51
C GLY A 349 -1.50 8.46 0.85
N ASN A 350 -0.30 8.14 1.35
CA ASN A 350 0.08 6.79 1.76
C ASN A 350 -0.82 6.25 2.87
N THR A 351 -1.11 4.94 2.82
CA THR A 351 -2.16 4.31 3.64
C THR A 351 -1.71 3.86 5.03
N ASN A 352 -0.39 3.84 5.32
CA ASN A 352 0.12 3.38 6.62
C ASN A 352 -0.46 4.16 7.81
N ALA A 353 -0.35 5.50 7.81
CA ALA A 353 -0.83 6.31 8.94
C ALA A 353 -2.36 6.21 9.12
N PRO A 354 -3.18 6.30 8.06
CA PRO A 354 -4.60 5.98 8.15
C PRO A 354 -4.90 4.59 8.73
N THR A 355 -4.12 3.55 8.36
CA THR A 355 -4.34 2.19 8.87
C THR A 355 -4.02 2.10 10.36
N VAL A 356 -2.96 2.74 10.82
CA VAL A 356 -2.64 2.83 12.26
C VAL A 356 -3.76 3.56 13.00
N MET A 357 -4.30 4.66 12.45
CA MET A 357 -5.42 5.38 13.05
C MET A 357 -6.67 4.50 13.20
N VAL A 358 -7.03 3.73 12.16
CA VAL A 358 -8.14 2.77 12.24
C VAL A 358 -7.87 1.68 13.27
N ALA A 359 -6.62 1.20 13.38
CA ALA A 359 -6.26 0.22 14.39
C ALA A 359 -6.43 0.75 15.82
N GLU A 360 -5.98 1.99 16.09
CA GLU A 360 -6.17 2.66 17.39
C GLU A 360 -7.66 2.83 17.72
N LYS A 361 -8.43 3.36 16.75
CA LYS A 361 -9.87 3.57 16.96
C LYS A 361 -10.63 2.25 17.12
N GLY A 362 -10.27 1.24 16.34
CA GLY A 362 -10.83 -0.10 16.40
C GLY A 362 -10.51 -0.81 17.73
N ALA A 363 -9.29 -0.66 18.25
CA ALA A 363 -8.92 -1.16 19.57
C ALA A 363 -9.76 -0.49 20.68
N GLN A 364 -9.98 0.82 20.60
CA GLN A 364 -10.88 1.53 21.52
C GLN A 364 -12.31 0.96 21.46
N MET A 365 -12.87 0.78 20.25
CA MET A 365 -14.21 0.21 20.07
C MET A 365 -14.33 -1.22 20.61
N VAL A 366 -13.25 -2.01 20.51
CA VAL A 366 -13.16 -3.35 21.09
C VAL A 366 -13.26 -3.31 22.62
N LEU A 367 -12.58 -2.36 23.26
CA LEU A 367 -12.64 -2.18 24.72
C LEU A 367 -14.03 -1.70 25.18
N GLU A 368 -14.61 -0.72 24.49
CA GLU A 368 -15.96 -0.21 24.78
C GLU A 368 -17.02 -1.33 24.75
N ASP A 369 -16.94 -2.21 23.75
CA ASP A 369 -17.91 -3.29 23.57
C ASP A 369 -17.66 -4.50 24.45
N GLY A 370 -16.43 -4.66 24.94
CA GLY A 370 -16.03 -5.77 25.80
C GLY A 370 -16.49 -5.62 27.25
N GLY A 371 -16.97 -4.42 27.64
CA GLY A 371 -17.19 -4.04 29.02
C GLY A 371 -15.86 -3.87 29.75
N ALA A 372 -15.34 -2.64 29.75
CA ALA A 372 -14.21 -2.25 30.59
C ALA A 372 -14.64 -2.14 32.06
#